data_AF-A0A4P7CMG5-F1
#
_entry.id   AF-A0A4P7CMG5-F1
#
_cell.length_a   1.000
_cell.length_b   1.000
_cell.length_c   1.000
_cell.angle_alpha   90.00
_cell.angle_beta   90.00
_cell.angle_gamma   90.00
#
_symmetry.space_group_name_H-M   'P 1'
#
loop_
_entity.id
_entity.type
_entity.pdbx_description
1 polymer ?
#
loop_
_entity_poly.entity_id
_entity_poly.type
_entity_poly.pdbx_seq_one_letter_code
_entity_poly.pdbx_strand_id
1 'polypeptide(L)'
;MKLTTSATATAALALVFAVVSCHAASKAEVAHYEKQVERAATKECDGDTGDGVSTTAYSWNLAGTGPVTVVSAGANGCAGGQAPRTWLWMFFADGSASQASQSPNSVESLELTGDQIVVKSLEVGPEDSPNFPSHLTQLVYKVAGRKLTLVSSRLLAIKKD
;
A
#
# COMPACT_ATOMS: atom_id res chain seq x y z
N MET A 1 -3.32 69.49 19.37
CA MET A 1 -3.03 68.11 19.81
C MET A 1 -4.10 67.19 19.23
N LYS A 2 -3.68 66.14 18.53
CA LYS A 2 -4.49 65.18 17.76
C LYS A 2 -4.80 63.95 18.65
N LEU A 3 -6.00 63.39 18.55
CA LEU A 3 -6.37 62.05 19.03
C LEU A 3 -7.32 61.44 17.98
N THR A 4 -6.78 60.76 16.98
CA THR A 4 -6.71 59.28 16.82
C THR A 4 -8.07 58.60 16.70
N THR A 5 -8.50 58.48 15.45
CA THR A 5 -9.52 57.56 14.95
C THR A 5 -8.99 56.12 15.01
N SER A 6 -9.69 55.22 15.70
CA SER A 6 -9.38 53.79 15.69
C SER A 6 -10.02 53.12 14.47
N ALA A 7 -9.21 52.69 13.52
CA ALA A 7 -9.63 51.82 12.43
C ALA A 7 -9.60 50.36 12.91
N THR A 8 -10.76 49.71 12.97
CA THR A 8 -10.86 48.26 13.14
C THR A 8 -10.46 47.58 11.83
N ALA A 9 -9.30 46.92 11.83
CA ALA A 9 -8.85 46.08 10.72
C ALA A 9 -9.58 44.73 10.79
N THR A 10 -10.53 44.53 9.89
CA THR A 10 -11.18 43.23 9.68
C THR A 10 -10.17 42.32 8.95
N ALA A 11 -9.53 41.41 9.68
CA ALA A 11 -8.70 40.38 9.09
C ALA A 11 -9.60 39.37 8.36
N ALA A 12 -9.63 39.44 7.03
CA ALA A 12 -10.24 38.41 6.21
C ALA A 12 -9.37 37.14 6.28
N LEU A 13 -9.88 36.08 6.93
CA LEU A 13 -9.31 34.74 6.80
C LEU A 13 -9.49 34.28 5.36
N ALA A 14 -8.42 34.31 4.57
CA ALA A 14 -8.35 33.57 3.33
C ALA A 14 -8.22 32.08 3.69
N LEU A 15 -9.35 31.36 3.66
CA LEU A 15 -9.35 29.90 3.58
C LEU A 15 -8.70 29.52 2.24
N VAL A 16 -7.40 29.20 2.28
CA VAL A 16 -6.74 28.49 1.20
C VAL A 16 -7.33 27.09 1.21
N PHE A 17 -8.39 26.88 0.43
CA PHE A 17 -8.74 25.55 -0.02
C PHE A 17 -7.55 25.07 -0.84
N ALA A 18 -6.69 24.25 -0.22
CA ALA A 18 -5.77 23.42 -0.95
C ALA A 18 -6.64 22.63 -1.94
N VAL A 19 -6.52 22.98 -3.21
CA VAL A 19 -7.09 22.20 -4.31
C VAL A 19 -6.47 20.82 -4.15
N VAL A 20 -7.22 19.87 -3.58
CA VAL A 20 -6.83 18.47 -3.57
C VAL A 20 -6.96 18.02 -5.01
N SER A 21 -5.88 18.24 -5.74
CA SER A 21 -5.67 17.82 -7.11
C SER A 21 -6.03 16.35 -7.20
N CYS A 22 -7.14 16.06 -7.88
CA CYS A 22 -7.65 14.71 -8.16
C CYS A 22 -6.79 14.01 -9.23
N HIS A 23 -5.47 14.16 -9.12
CA HIS A 23 -4.51 13.66 -10.09
C HIS A 23 -3.93 12.35 -9.59
N ALA A 24 -3.93 11.34 -10.47
CA ALA A 24 -3.14 10.13 -10.24
C ALA A 24 -1.67 10.52 -10.04
N ALA A 25 -0.95 9.77 -9.19
CA ALA A 25 0.46 10.03 -8.93
C ALA A 25 1.26 10.07 -10.24
N SER A 26 2.12 11.07 -10.37
CA SER A 26 3.04 11.19 -11.49
C SER A 26 4.04 10.04 -11.51
N LYS A 27 4.68 9.80 -12.66
CA LYS A 27 5.73 8.78 -12.80
C LYS A 27 6.88 8.96 -11.79
N ALA A 28 7.23 10.21 -11.47
CA ALA A 28 8.27 10.51 -10.50
C ALA A 28 7.83 10.17 -9.07
N GLU A 29 6.57 10.43 -8.72
CA GLU A 29 6.00 10.05 -7.42
C GLU A 29 5.88 8.53 -7.28
N VAL A 30 5.43 7.84 -8.33
CA VAL A 30 5.38 6.37 -8.35
C VAL A 30 6.77 5.77 -8.11
N ALA A 31 7.79 6.25 -8.82
CA ALA A 31 9.17 5.79 -8.62
C ALA A 31 9.71 6.11 -7.21
N HIS A 32 9.24 7.20 -6.60
CA HIS A 32 9.56 7.53 -5.22
C HIS A 32 8.92 6.54 -4.24
N TYR A 33 7.63 6.23 -4.44
CA TYR A 33 6.89 5.25 -3.65
C TYR A 33 7.50 3.86 -3.76
N GLU A 34 7.82 3.39 -4.96
CA GLU A 34 8.50 2.11 -5.19
C GLU A 34 9.82 2.03 -4.39
N LYS A 35 10.67 3.06 -4.48
CA LYS A 35 11.90 3.13 -3.68
C LYS A 35 11.66 3.16 -2.17
N GLN A 36 10.58 3.80 -1.73
CA GLN A 36 10.23 3.85 -0.32
C GLN A 36 9.84 2.46 0.19
N VAL A 37 9.03 1.72 -0.56
CA VAL A 37 8.64 0.34 -0.19
C VAL A 37 9.82 -0.61 -0.29
N GLU A 38 10.66 -0.49 -1.32
CA GLU A 38 11.90 -1.26 -1.48
C GLU A 38 12.80 -1.09 -0.24
N ARG A 39 13.07 0.15 0.16
CA ARG A 39 13.88 0.44 1.36
C ARG A 39 13.26 -0.11 2.64
N ALA A 40 11.93 -0.05 2.77
CA ALA A 40 11.24 -0.60 3.93
C ALA A 40 11.40 -2.13 3.98
N ALA A 41 11.22 -2.80 2.83
CA ALA A 41 11.41 -4.25 2.68
C ALA A 41 12.86 -4.66 2.98
N THR A 42 13.84 -4.01 2.35
CA THR A 42 15.27 -4.27 2.61
C THR A 42 15.62 -4.07 4.07
N LYS A 43 15.08 -3.02 4.72
CA LYS A 43 15.31 -2.78 6.14
C LYS A 43 14.69 -3.88 7.00
N GLU A 44 13.50 -4.35 6.68
CA GLU A 44 12.82 -5.42 7.46
C GLU A 44 13.52 -6.78 7.32
N CYS A 45 14.21 -7.01 6.20
CA CYS A 45 15.09 -8.17 6.02
C CYS A 45 16.55 -7.92 6.46
N ASP A 46 16.84 -6.85 7.21
CA ASP A 46 18.21 -6.49 7.64
C ASP A 46 19.24 -6.41 6.49
N GLY A 47 18.79 -6.10 5.27
CA GLY A 47 19.60 -6.00 4.06
C GLY A 47 19.71 -7.28 3.24
N ASP A 48 19.30 -8.44 3.77
CA ASP A 48 19.41 -9.73 3.10
C ASP A 48 18.05 -10.17 2.55
N THR A 49 17.73 -9.73 1.33
CA THR A 49 16.47 -10.00 0.64
C THR A 49 16.61 -11.11 -0.41
N GLY A 50 17.61 -11.99 -0.27
CA GLY A 50 17.95 -13.01 -1.26
C GLY A 50 18.36 -12.40 -2.61
N ASP A 51 17.50 -12.53 -3.63
CA ASP A 51 17.78 -12.05 -5.00
C ASP A 51 17.51 -10.54 -5.17
N GLY A 52 17.03 -9.88 -4.11
CA GLY A 52 16.63 -8.47 -4.14
C GLY A 52 15.13 -8.28 -3.98
N VAL A 53 14.71 -7.01 -4.00
CA VAL A 53 13.30 -6.63 -3.90
C VAL A 53 12.81 -6.17 -5.27
N SER A 54 11.78 -6.85 -5.80
CA SER A 54 11.07 -6.42 -6.99
C SER A 54 9.85 -5.59 -6.60
N THR A 55 9.55 -4.51 -7.33
CA THR A 55 8.38 -3.67 -7.05
C THR A 55 7.44 -3.61 -8.24
N THR A 56 6.15 -3.44 -7.97
CA THR A 56 5.13 -3.17 -8.98
C THR A 56 4.13 -2.18 -8.40
N ALA A 57 3.87 -1.11 -9.14
CA ALA A 57 2.91 -0.09 -8.76
C ALA A 57 1.64 -0.14 -9.61
N TYR A 58 0.52 0.19 -8.97
CA TYR A 58 -0.79 0.25 -9.56
C TYR A 58 -1.49 1.55 -9.14
N SER A 59 -1.82 2.39 -10.11
CA SER A 59 -2.50 3.66 -9.84
C SER A 59 -3.96 3.58 -10.21
N TRP A 60 -4.84 3.93 -9.27
CA TRP A 60 -6.29 3.86 -9.46
C TRP A 60 -7.05 4.95 -8.71
N ASN A 61 -8.38 4.96 -8.90
CA ASN A 61 -9.30 5.74 -8.10
C ASN A 61 -10.21 4.79 -7.31
N LEU A 62 -10.05 4.76 -6.00
CA LEU A 62 -10.78 3.87 -5.09
C LEU A 62 -12.05 4.58 -4.58
N ALA A 63 -13.21 3.93 -4.70
CA ALA A 63 -14.47 4.53 -4.29
C ALA A 63 -14.44 4.95 -2.81
N GLY A 64 -14.88 6.19 -2.53
CA GLY A 64 -14.88 6.77 -1.18
C GLY A 64 -13.50 7.20 -0.65
N THR A 65 -12.41 6.88 -1.35
CA THR A 65 -11.03 7.26 -0.96
C THR A 65 -10.40 8.24 -1.95
N GLY A 66 -10.71 8.11 -3.24
CA GLY A 66 -10.13 8.92 -4.31
C GLY A 66 -8.89 8.27 -4.95
N PRO A 67 -8.03 9.06 -5.61
CA PRO A 67 -6.81 8.57 -6.24
C PRO A 67 -5.87 7.93 -5.21
N VAL A 68 -5.39 6.73 -5.53
CA VAL A 68 -4.44 5.95 -4.73
C VAL A 68 -3.42 5.27 -5.63
N THR A 69 -2.22 5.05 -5.10
CA THR A 69 -1.20 4.21 -5.71
C THR A 69 -0.91 3.04 -4.80
N VAL A 70 -1.16 1.82 -5.25
CA VAL A 70 -0.79 0.60 -4.52
C VAL A 70 0.56 0.13 -5.03
N VAL A 71 1.50 -0.15 -4.14
CA VAL A 71 2.81 -0.71 -4.47
C VAL A 71 2.93 -2.06 -3.77
N SER A 72 3.19 -3.11 -4.55
CA SER A 72 3.61 -4.41 -4.05
C SER A 72 5.12 -4.53 -4.22
N ALA A 73 5.82 -4.91 -3.16
CA ALA A 73 7.24 -5.26 -3.21
C ALA A 73 7.41 -6.73 -2.81
N GLY A 74 8.07 -7.54 -3.62
CA GLY A 74 8.31 -8.96 -3.34
C GLY A 74 9.80 -9.27 -3.17
N ALA A 75 10.13 -10.03 -2.14
CA ALA A 75 11.44 -10.66 -1.95
C ALA A 75 11.27 -12.19 -1.90
N ASN A 76 12.27 -12.92 -2.40
CA ASN A 76 12.28 -14.39 -2.39
C ASN A 76 12.66 -14.99 -1.03
N GLY A 77 12.98 -14.16 -0.05
CA GLY A 77 13.20 -14.51 1.35
C GLY A 77 13.95 -13.40 2.09
N CYS A 78 13.90 -13.41 3.41
CA CYS A 78 14.91 -12.72 4.22
C CYS A 78 15.98 -13.74 4.69
N ALA A 79 17.12 -13.26 5.22
CA ALA A 79 18.14 -14.10 5.86
C ALA A 79 17.57 -15.25 6.70
N GLY A 80 18.22 -16.42 6.63
CA GLY A 80 17.85 -17.60 7.44
C GLY A 80 16.86 -18.55 6.79
N GLY A 81 16.64 -18.45 5.47
CA GLY A 81 15.79 -19.37 4.71
C GLY A 81 14.30 -19.09 4.86
N GLN A 82 13.93 -17.85 5.19
CA GLN A 82 12.53 -17.47 5.32
C GLN A 82 11.82 -17.57 3.96
N ALA A 83 10.55 -17.98 3.99
CA ALA A 83 9.70 -18.04 2.81
C ALA A 83 9.62 -16.67 2.08
N PRO A 84 9.32 -16.69 0.77
CA PRO A 84 9.05 -15.47 0.01
C PRO A 84 8.01 -14.59 0.70
N ARG A 85 8.21 -13.28 0.62
CA ARG A 85 7.38 -12.29 1.32
C ARG A 85 7.06 -11.11 0.42
N THR A 86 5.84 -10.61 0.56
CA THR A 86 5.42 -9.38 -0.11
C THR A 86 5.10 -8.29 0.91
N TRP A 87 5.40 -7.04 0.56
CA TRP A 87 4.93 -5.83 1.23
C TRP A 87 3.92 -5.15 0.33
N LEU A 88 2.68 -5.00 0.81
CA LEU A 88 1.64 -4.30 0.08
C LEU A 88 1.37 -2.94 0.75
N TRP A 89 1.66 -1.87 0.04
CA TRP A 89 1.50 -0.49 0.50
C TRP A 89 0.51 0.25 -0.37
N MET A 90 -0.23 1.18 0.22
CA MET A 90 -1.12 2.08 -0.48
C MET A 90 -0.77 3.51 -0.12
N PHE A 91 -0.54 4.33 -1.14
CA PHE A 91 -0.25 5.75 -1.07
C PHE A 91 -1.51 6.52 -1.46
N PHE A 92 -1.86 7.50 -0.63
CA PHE A 92 -2.98 8.41 -0.87
C PHE A 92 -2.52 9.64 -1.66
N ALA A 93 -3.46 10.34 -2.29
CA ALA A 93 -3.19 11.57 -3.03
C ALA A 93 -2.52 12.70 -2.20
N ASP A 94 -2.64 12.66 -0.87
CA ASP A 94 -1.97 13.61 0.03
C ASP A 94 -0.53 13.20 0.39
N GLY A 95 -0.02 12.12 -0.22
CA GLY A 95 1.31 11.57 0.02
C GLY A 95 1.42 10.70 1.27
N SER A 96 0.36 10.59 2.08
CA SER A 96 0.35 9.64 3.19
C SER A 96 0.32 8.20 2.65
N ALA A 97 0.79 7.25 3.47
CA ALA A 97 0.87 5.84 3.07
C ALA A 97 0.35 4.94 4.19
N SER A 98 -0.20 3.78 3.80
CA SER A 98 -0.54 2.69 4.70
C SER A 98 -0.04 1.38 4.13
N GLN A 99 0.69 0.63 4.93
CA GLN A 99 0.93 -0.78 4.68
C GLN A 99 -0.35 -1.59 4.99
N ALA A 100 -0.53 -2.70 4.27
CA ALA A 100 -1.56 -3.68 4.57
C ALA A 100 -1.37 -4.27 5.98
N SER A 101 -2.44 -4.39 6.74
CA SER A 101 -2.40 -4.98 8.10
C SER A 101 -1.87 -6.42 8.13
N GLN A 102 -2.10 -7.16 7.05
CA GLN A 102 -1.55 -8.48 6.78
C GLN A 102 -1.18 -8.48 5.31
N SER A 103 0.12 -8.54 5.01
CA SER A 103 0.57 -8.62 3.62
C SER A 103 0.26 -9.99 3.02
N PRO A 104 0.00 -10.06 1.71
CA PRO A 104 0.03 -11.34 0.99
C PRO A 104 1.44 -11.95 1.03
N ASN A 105 1.56 -13.26 0.86
CA ASN A 105 2.86 -13.91 0.69
C ASN A 105 3.44 -13.61 -0.70
N SER A 106 2.65 -13.85 -1.76
CA SER A 106 3.01 -13.55 -3.15
C SER A 106 1.78 -13.07 -3.93
N VAL A 107 1.88 -11.97 -4.69
CA VAL A 107 0.75 -11.41 -5.45
C VAL A 107 0.69 -12.01 -6.85
N GLU A 108 -0.37 -12.76 -7.14
CA GLU A 108 -0.66 -13.29 -8.48
C GLU A 108 -1.47 -12.28 -9.31
N SER A 109 -2.47 -11.65 -8.67
CA SER A 109 -3.23 -10.57 -9.31
C SER A 109 -3.79 -9.60 -8.30
N LEU A 110 -4.06 -8.39 -8.76
CA LEU A 110 -4.64 -7.32 -7.95
C LEU A 110 -5.69 -6.57 -8.75
N GLU A 111 -6.89 -6.43 -8.18
CA GLU A 111 -8.07 -5.90 -8.84
C GLU A 111 -8.81 -4.94 -7.90
N LEU A 112 -9.53 -3.97 -8.48
CA LEU A 112 -10.44 -3.10 -7.73
C LEU A 112 -11.89 -3.53 -7.90
N THR A 113 -12.62 -3.57 -6.78
CA THR A 113 -14.06 -3.82 -6.76
C THR A 113 -14.73 -2.78 -5.86
N GLY A 114 -15.12 -1.65 -6.46
CA GLY A 114 -15.75 -0.55 -5.74
C GLY A 114 -14.82 0.10 -4.72
N ASP A 115 -15.10 -0.11 -3.43
CA ASP A 115 -14.30 0.37 -2.29
C ASP A 115 -13.23 -0.63 -1.81
N GLN A 116 -13.06 -1.75 -2.54
CA GLN A 116 -12.19 -2.85 -2.17
C GLN A 116 -11.03 -3.04 -3.13
N ILE A 117 -9.92 -3.46 -2.55
CA ILE A 117 -8.78 -4.04 -3.26
C ILE A 117 -8.85 -5.54 -3.06
N VAL A 118 -8.97 -6.29 -4.16
CA VAL A 118 -9.00 -7.75 -4.17
C VAL A 118 -7.65 -8.24 -4.67
N VAL A 119 -6.95 -8.99 -3.84
CA VAL A 119 -5.65 -9.58 -4.15
C VAL A 119 -5.82 -11.09 -4.24
N LYS A 120 -5.41 -11.70 -5.34
CA LYS A 120 -5.17 -13.14 -5.39
C LYS A 120 -3.73 -13.36 -5.00
N SER A 121 -3.53 -14.11 -3.92
CA SER A 121 -2.21 -14.42 -3.39
C SER A 121 -1.93 -15.90 -3.42
N LEU A 122 -0.73 -16.28 -3.83
CA LEU A 122 -0.21 -17.62 -3.58
C LEU A 122 0.37 -17.65 -2.17
N GLU A 123 -0.34 -18.34 -1.29
CA GLU A 123 0.02 -18.50 0.10
C GLU A 123 0.79 -19.81 0.29
N VAL A 124 1.91 -19.75 0.99
CA VAL A 124 2.64 -20.92 1.47
C VAL A 124 2.38 -21.01 2.97
N GLY A 125 2.11 -22.21 3.48
CA GLY A 125 1.85 -22.40 4.90
C GLY A 125 2.99 -21.84 5.76
N PRO A 126 2.72 -21.37 6.99
CA PRO A 126 3.70 -20.75 7.88
C PRO A 126 4.82 -21.70 8.36
N GLU A 127 4.75 -22.96 7.98
CA GLU A 127 5.78 -23.94 8.30
C GLU A 127 6.39 -24.43 6.99
N ASP A 128 7.72 -24.31 6.91
CA ASP A 128 8.64 -25.03 6.01
C ASP A 128 8.53 -26.56 6.18
N SER A 129 7.31 -27.08 6.26
CA SER A 129 7.05 -28.49 6.18
C SER A 129 6.84 -28.80 4.71
N PRO A 130 7.64 -29.70 4.10
CA PRO A 130 7.55 -30.06 2.68
C PRO A 130 6.20 -30.68 2.25
N ASN A 131 5.19 -30.66 3.13
CA ASN A 131 3.88 -31.29 2.98
C ASN A 131 2.70 -30.30 2.95
N PHE A 132 2.92 -28.99 3.13
CA PHE A 132 1.85 -28.00 2.92
C PHE A 132 1.87 -27.50 1.48
N PRO A 133 0.91 -27.93 0.63
CA PRO A 133 0.84 -27.42 -0.73
C PRO A 133 0.58 -25.91 -0.70
N SER A 134 1.24 -25.20 -1.60
CA SER A 134 0.90 -23.80 -1.84
C SER A 134 -0.59 -23.70 -2.20
N HIS A 135 -1.24 -22.61 -1.83
CA HIS A 135 -2.67 -22.46 -2.07
C HIS A 135 -3.00 -21.05 -2.51
N LEU A 136 -3.92 -20.95 -3.45
CA LEU A 136 -4.39 -19.67 -3.95
C LEU A 136 -5.47 -19.16 -3.00
N THR A 137 -5.24 -17.97 -2.45
CA THR A 137 -6.14 -17.29 -1.52
C THR A 137 -6.55 -15.95 -2.10
N GLN A 138 -7.81 -15.60 -1.96
CA GLN A 138 -8.30 -14.26 -2.21
C GLN A 138 -8.29 -13.46 -0.91
N LEU A 139 -7.52 -12.39 -0.89
CA LEU A 139 -7.49 -11.41 0.19
C LEU A 139 -8.27 -10.17 -0.28
N VAL A 140 -9.15 -9.67 0.58
CA VAL A 140 -9.94 -8.47 0.31
C VAL A 140 -9.56 -7.42 1.33
N TYR A 141 -9.07 -6.29 0.85
CA TYR A 141 -8.69 -5.15 1.67
C TYR A 141 -9.66 -3.99 1.48
N LYS A 142 -9.88 -3.24 2.55
CA LYS A 142 -10.60 -1.96 2.56
C LYS A 142 -9.78 -0.90 3.24
N VAL A 143 -10.08 0.35 2.92
CA VAL A 143 -9.53 1.51 3.61
C VAL A 143 -10.45 1.89 4.76
N ALA A 144 -9.97 1.73 5.98
CA ALA A 144 -10.68 2.16 7.19
C ALA A 144 -9.81 3.18 7.93
N GLY A 145 -10.26 4.44 8.01
CA GLY A 145 -9.51 5.50 8.71
C GLY A 145 -8.09 5.69 8.16
N ARG A 146 -7.94 5.66 6.82
CA ARG A 146 -6.65 5.70 6.09
C ARG A 146 -5.71 4.50 6.33
N LYS A 147 -6.23 3.39 6.85
CA LYS A 147 -5.49 2.14 6.99
C LYS A 147 -5.98 1.09 6.01
N LEU A 148 -5.06 0.47 5.29
CA LEU A 148 -5.33 -0.68 4.44
C LEU A 148 -5.51 -1.93 5.31
N THR A 149 -6.76 -2.34 5.51
CA THR A 149 -7.15 -3.38 6.46
C THR A 149 -7.68 -4.59 5.71
N LEU A 150 -7.19 -5.78 6.05
CA LEU A 150 -7.75 -7.03 5.57
C LEU A 150 -9.15 -7.24 6.17
N VAL A 151 -10.17 -7.36 5.33
CA VAL A 151 -11.57 -7.56 5.77
C VAL A 151 -12.11 -8.95 5.45
N SER A 152 -11.50 -9.67 4.51
CA SER A 152 -11.87 -11.05 4.18
C SER A 152 -10.67 -11.79 3.60
N SER A 153 -10.57 -13.08 3.91
CA SER A 153 -9.66 -14.02 3.28
C SER A 153 -10.45 -15.28 2.90
N ARG A 154 -10.24 -15.79 1.69
CA ARG A 154 -10.92 -16.98 1.17
C ARG A 154 -9.98 -17.85 0.37
N LEU A 155 -9.83 -19.11 0.77
CA LEU A 155 -9.16 -20.13 -0.03
C LEU A 155 -9.92 -20.33 -1.36
N LEU A 156 -9.22 -20.21 -2.48
CA LEU A 156 -9.75 -20.44 -3.82
C LEU A 156 -9.40 -21.84 -4.34
N ALA A 157 -8.14 -22.24 -4.20
CA ALA A 157 -7.66 -23.52 -4.70
C ALA A 157 -6.41 -23.98 -3.93
N ILE A 158 -6.20 -25.29 -3.87
CA ILE A 158 -4.92 -25.87 -3.45
C ILE A 158 -4.09 -26.08 -4.71
N LYS A 159 -2.90 -25.51 -4.77
CA LYS A 159 -1.94 -25.71 -5.84
C LYS A 159 -1.08 -26.90 -5.44
N LYS A 160 -1.37 -28.07 -6.03
CA LYS A 160 -0.45 -29.21 -5.98
C LYS A 160 0.61 -28.95 -7.04
N ASP A 161 1.85 -28.88 -6.59
CA ASP A 161 3.02 -28.94 -7.48
C ASP A 161 3.11 -30.31 -8.17
#